data_AF-A0A9X2MHW7-F1
#
_entry.id   AF-A0A9X2MHW7-F1
#
_cell.length_a   1.000
_cell.length_b   1.000
_cell.length_c   1.000
_cell.angle_alpha   90.00
_cell.angle_beta   90.00
_cell.angle_gamma   90.00
#
_symmetry.space_group_name_H-M   'P 1'
#
loop_
_entity.id
_entity.type
_entity.pdbx_description
1 polymer ?
#
loop_
_entity_poly.entity_id
_entity_poly.type
_entity_poly.pdbx_seq_one_letter_code
_entity_poly.pdbx_strand_id
1 'polypeptide(L)'
;MNICSIKHKKITLIFILIFLISAILTGCTTYTGNSTERYLNKYIEKNHISLNLKEKDYIKDFSILDKDIRKHDVFLAGEVHGVKMNYDLQLELIKYLNNKVDVRYILGEFGYSVSEHINNI
;
A
#
# COMPACT_ATOMS: atom_id res chain seq x y z
N MET A 1 -21.70 8.36 -66.90
CA MET A 1 -21.65 8.25 -65.43
C MET A 1 -22.09 9.58 -64.82
N ASN A 2 -23.21 9.64 -64.11
CA ASN A 2 -23.86 10.90 -63.71
C ASN A 2 -23.07 11.67 -62.63
N ILE A 3 -22.74 12.94 -62.90
CA ILE A 3 -22.01 13.87 -62.02
C ILE A 3 -22.67 13.98 -60.64
N CYS A 4 -23.99 13.83 -60.57
CA CYS A 4 -24.76 13.84 -59.32
C CYS A 4 -24.43 12.63 -58.41
N SER A 5 -24.24 11.43 -58.98
CA SER A 5 -23.87 10.22 -58.23
C SER A 5 -22.47 10.32 -57.62
N ILE A 6 -21.53 10.99 -58.32
CA ILE A 6 -20.16 11.21 -57.82
C ILE A 6 -20.16 12.20 -56.66
N LYS A 7 -20.98 13.26 -56.72
CA LYS A 7 -21.14 14.22 -55.61
C LYS A 7 -21.76 13.57 -54.37
N HIS A 8 -22.81 12.75 -54.55
CA HIS A 8 -23.41 12.00 -53.44
C HIS A 8 -22.43 11.01 -52.79
N LYS A 9 -21.67 10.24 -53.58
CA LYS A 9 -20.63 9.33 -53.04
C LYS A 9 -19.56 10.06 -52.23
N LYS A 10 -19.12 11.24 -52.69
CA LYS A 10 -18.15 12.08 -51.95
C LYS A 10 -18.73 12.62 -50.64
N ILE A 11 -20.00 13.05 -50.65
CA ILE A 11 -20.70 13.52 -49.44
C ILE A 11 -20.89 12.38 -48.44
N THR A 12 -21.31 11.19 -48.89
CA THR A 12 -21.42 10.00 -48.03
C THR A 12 -20.07 9.61 -47.41
N LEU A 13 -18.98 9.69 -48.17
CA LEU A 13 -17.64 9.41 -47.66
C LEU A 13 -17.22 10.40 -46.56
N ILE A 14 -17.55 11.69 -46.71
CA ILE A 14 -17.29 12.71 -45.68
C ILE A 14 -18.07 12.40 -44.39
N PHE A 15 -19.34 12.00 -44.50
CA PHE A 15 -20.14 11.64 -43.32
C PHE A 15 -19.60 10.40 -42.61
N ILE A 16 -19.14 9.38 -43.34
CA ILE A 16 -18.48 8.20 -42.77
C ILE A 16 -17.20 8.61 -42.04
N LEU A 17 -16.40 9.50 -42.62
CA LEU A 17 -15.17 9.98 -41.99
C LEU A 17 -15.46 10.74 -40.68
N ILE A 18 -16.47 11.62 -40.69
CA ILE A 18 -16.92 12.34 -39.49
C ILE A 18 -17.39 11.38 -38.40
N PHE A 19 -18.15 10.34 -38.77
CA PHE A 19 -18.63 9.32 -37.83
C PHE A 19 -17.48 8.49 -37.25
N LEU A 20 -16.48 8.14 -38.05
CA LEU A 20 -15.28 7.44 -37.55
C LEU A 20 -14.47 8.32 -36.61
N ILE A 21 -14.30 9.61 -36.94
CA ILE A 21 -13.58 10.57 -36.09
C ILE A 21 -14.33 10.77 -34.76
N SER A 22 -15.66 10.91 -34.79
CA SER A 22 -16.46 11.06 -33.57
C SER A 22 -16.40 9.80 -32.70
N ALA A 23 -16.46 8.61 -33.30
CA ALA A 23 -16.34 7.34 -32.59
C ALA A 23 -14.97 7.17 -31.91
N ILE A 24 -13.88 7.60 -32.55
CA ILE A 24 -12.52 7.57 -31.97
C ILE A 24 -12.42 8.57 -30.79
N LEU A 25 -13.02 9.76 -30.91
CA LEU A 25 -13.01 10.79 -29.88
C LEU A 25 -13.84 10.39 -28.64
N THR A 26 -15.00 9.76 -28.81
CA THR A 26 -15.85 9.34 -27.68
C THR A 26 -15.42 8.00 -27.05
N GLY A 27 -14.66 7.17 -27.79
CA GLY A 27 -14.21 5.85 -27.33
C GLY A 27 -13.02 5.89 -26.35
N CYS A 28 -12.28 7.00 -26.29
CA CYS A 28 -11.16 7.18 -25.35
C CYS A 28 -11.61 7.80 -24.02
N THR A 29 -12.70 7.32 -23.42
CA THR A 29 -12.93 7.58 -22.00
C THR A 29 -12.22 6.50 -21.22
N THR A 30 -11.02 6.81 -20.71
CA THR A 30 -10.35 5.92 -19.77
C THR A 30 -11.24 5.82 -18.54
N TYR A 31 -11.75 4.62 -18.28
CA TYR A 31 -12.58 4.31 -17.12
C TYR A 31 -11.87 4.84 -15.86
N THR A 32 -12.41 5.91 -15.26
CA THR A 32 -11.80 6.63 -14.14
C THR A 32 -11.93 5.92 -12.80
N GLY A 33 -12.49 4.70 -12.77
CA GLY A 33 -12.56 3.84 -11.58
C GLY A 33 -11.20 3.45 -10.97
N ASN A 34 -10.10 3.90 -11.56
CA ASN A 34 -8.73 3.52 -11.20
C ASN A 34 -7.81 4.74 -10.91
N SER A 35 -8.34 5.96 -10.87
CA SER A 35 -7.52 7.16 -10.58
C SER A 35 -7.12 7.24 -9.10
N THR A 36 -8.06 6.93 -8.20
CA THR A 36 -7.84 6.90 -6.75
C THR A 36 -6.91 5.77 -6.34
N GLU A 37 -7.12 4.56 -6.85
CA GLU A 37 -6.26 3.40 -6.57
C GLU A 37 -4.83 3.64 -7.07
N ARG A 38 -4.68 4.14 -8.30
CA ARG A 38 -3.36 4.50 -8.85
C ARG A 38 -2.67 5.60 -8.04
N TYR A 39 -3.43 6.59 -7.57
CA TYR A 39 -2.89 7.62 -6.69
C TYR A 39 -2.43 7.04 -5.34
N LEU A 40 -3.26 6.19 -4.72
CA LEU A 40 -2.95 5.50 -3.46
C LEU A 40 -1.70 4.63 -3.60
N ASN A 41 -1.62 3.82 -4.66
CA ASN A 41 -0.46 2.97 -4.91
C ASN A 41 0.81 3.81 -5.07
N LYS A 42 0.77 4.89 -5.85
CA LYS A 42 1.91 5.82 -5.97
C LYS A 42 2.27 6.49 -4.66
N TYR A 43 1.27 6.84 -3.84
CA TYR A 43 1.50 7.45 -2.54
C TYR A 43 2.19 6.45 -1.60
N ILE A 44 1.70 5.22 -1.50
CA ILE A 44 2.29 4.17 -0.65
C ILE A 44 3.70 3.83 -1.15
N GLU A 45 3.89 3.62 -2.46
CA GLU A 45 5.21 3.37 -3.06
C GLU A 45 6.21 4.47 -2.74
N LYS A 46 5.78 5.73 -2.64
CA LYS A 46 6.66 6.85 -2.29
C LYS A 46 6.88 7.01 -0.78
N ASN A 47 5.94 6.57 0.05
CA ASN A 47 5.91 6.84 1.50
C ASN A 47 5.97 5.57 2.36
N HIS A 48 6.63 4.53 1.86
CA HIS A 48 6.92 3.33 2.64
C HIS A 48 8.43 3.19 2.86
N ILE A 49 8.78 2.33 3.80
CA ILE A 49 10.12 1.77 3.92
C ILE A 49 10.03 0.28 3.65
N SER A 50 11.05 -0.27 3.00
CA SER A 50 11.19 -1.72 2.87
C SER A 50 11.79 -2.26 4.17
N LEU A 51 11.23 -3.36 4.68
CA LEU A 51 11.80 -4.09 5.80
C LEU A 51 12.51 -5.32 5.25
N ASN A 52 13.83 -5.42 5.42
CA ASN A 52 14.58 -6.57 4.95
C ASN A 52 14.76 -7.59 6.08
N LEU A 53 13.86 -8.58 6.14
CA LEU A 53 13.83 -9.62 7.16
C LEU A 53 14.84 -10.78 6.94
N LYS A 54 15.87 -10.58 6.11
CA LYS A 54 16.95 -11.56 5.89
C LYS A 54 18.32 -11.13 6.43
N GLU A 55 18.53 -9.84 6.73
CA GLU A 55 19.82 -9.31 7.19
C GLU A 55 19.88 -9.18 8.71
N LYS A 56 21.00 -9.55 9.35
CA LYS A 56 21.11 -9.59 10.82
C LYS A 56 20.88 -8.25 11.56
N ASP A 57 20.72 -7.14 10.85
CA ASP A 57 20.63 -5.76 11.37
C ASP A 57 19.21 -5.16 11.29
N TYR A 58 18.16 -5.97 11.51
CA TYR A 58 16.74 -5.59 11.44
C TYR A 58 16.36 -4.32 12.23
N ILE A 59 17.06 -4.04 13.33
CA ILE A 59 16.82 -2.88 14.20
C ILE A 59 16.98 -1.55 13.45
N LYS A 60 17.79 -1.49 12.39
CA LYS A 60 17.99 -0.25 11.61
C LYS A 60 16.78 0.13 10.76
N ASP A 61 16.02 -0.85 10.30
CA ASP A 61 14.87 -0.63 9.41
C ASP A 61 13.69 0.02 10.16
N PHE A 62 13.62 -0.11 11.49
CA PHE A 62 12.62 0.58 12.32
C PHE A 62 12.91 2.07 12.56
N SER A 63 14.00 2.63 12.02
CA SER A 63 14.39 4.03 12.22
C SER A 63 13.34 5.06 11.76
N ILE A 64 12.38 4.68 10.92
CA ILE A 64 11.22 5.55 10.59
C ILE A 64 10.46 6.01 11.83
N LEU A 65 10.48 5.21 12.90
CA LEU A 65 9.80 5.48 14.16
C LEU A 65 10.59 6.42 15.09
N ASP A 66 11.88 6.68 14.81
CA ASP A 66 12.80 7.39 15.72
C ASP A 66 12.24 8.76 16.19
N LYS A 67 11.48 9.45 15.32
CA LYS A 67 10.89 10.76 15.63
C LYS A 67 9.73 10.69 16.61
N ASP A 68 9.01 9.58 16.66
CA ASP A 68 7.75 9.47 17.41
C ASP A 68 7.88 8.63 18.66
N ILE A 69 8.84 7.69 18.71
CA ILE A 69 9.02 6.83 19.87
C ILE A 69 9.36 7.57 21.16
N ARG A 70 10.01 8.75 21.08
CA ARG A 70 10.36 9.55 22.28
C ARG A 70 9.20 10.38 22.82
N LYS A 71 8.07 10.41 22.13
CA LYS A 71 6.89 11.21 22.51
C LYS A 71 5.83 10.38 23.22
N HIS A 72 6.02 9.06 23.33
CA HIS A 72 5.00 8.12 23.80
C HIS A 72 5.62 7.14 24.78
N ASP A 73 4.82 6.75 25.78
CA ASP A 73 5.20 5.73 26.78
C ASP A 73 4.57 4.37 26.48
N VAL A 74 3.51 4.35 25.66
CA VAL A 74 2.74 3.14 25.30
C VAL A 74 2.75 2.98 23.78
N PHE A 75 3.07 1.75 23.33
CA PHE A 75 3.16 1.37 21.93
C PHE A 75 2.19 0.23 21.65
N LEU A 76 1.33 0.40 20.65
CA LEU A 76 0.40 -0.64 20.21
C LEU A 76 0.90 -1.23 18.89
N ALA A 77 1.03 -2.56 18.84
CA ALA A 77 1.41 -3.29 17.65
C ALA A 77 0.33 -4.32 17.33
N GLY A 78 -0.29 -4.21 16.15
CA GLY A 78 -1.24 -5.19 15.65
C GLY A 78 -0.54 -6.35 14.95
N GLU A 79 -1.26 -7.46 14.80
CA GLU A 79 -0.77 -8.66 14.13
C GLU A 79 -1.89 -9.32 13.32
N VAL A 80 -1.54 -10.30 12.49
CA VAL A 80 -2.48 -11.12 11.71
C VAL A 80 -2.37 -12.58 12.17
N HIS A 81 -3.41 -13.09 12.84
CA HIS A 81 -3.38 -14.43 13.44
C HIS A 81 -2.93 -15.51 12.45
N GLY A 82 -2.11 -16.44 12.95
CA GLY A 82 -1.62 -17.58 12.16
C GLY A 82 -0.49 -17.25 11.18
N VAL A 83 0.06 -16.02 11.21
CA VAL A 83 1.19 -15.63 10.36
C VAL A 83 2.51 -15.77 11.11
N LYS A 84 3.37 -16.70 10.63
CA LYS A 84 4.69 -16.96 11.22
C LYS A 84 5.59 -15.70 11.29
N MET A 85 5.50 -14.84 10.28
CA MET A 85 6.34 -13.63 10.18
C MET A 85 6.09 -12.64 11.33
N ASN A 86 4.92 -12.70 11.98
CA ASN A 86 4.60 -11.79 13.09
C ASN A 86 5.58 -11.95 14.25
N TYR A 87 6.00 -13.19 14.54
CA TYR A 87 6.92 -13.46 15.65
C TYR A 87 8.29 -12.81 15.42
N ASP A 88 8.82 -12.89 14.20
CA ASP A 88 10.10 -12.28 13.84
C ASP A 88 9.99 -10.75 13.90
N LEU A 89 8.93 -10.16 13.35
CA LEU A 89 8.68 -8.72 13.39
C LEU A 89 8.48 -8.18 14.81
N GLN A 90 7.71 -8.89 15.65
CA GLN A 90 7.46 -8.50 17.03
C GLN A 90 8.75 -8.52 17.85
N LEU A 91 9.56 -9.56 17.72
CA LEU A 91 10.83 -9.66 18.43
C LEU A 91 11.76 -8.49 18.06
N GLU A 92 11.86 -8.15 16.78
CA GLU A 92 12.71 -7.04 16.34
C GLU A 92 12.16 -5.68 16.76
N LEU A 93 10.84 -5.48 16.74
CA LEU A 93 10.22 -4.27 17.27
C LEU A 93 10.48 -4.11 18.78
N ILE A 94 10.36 -5.19 19.56
CA ILE A 94 10.65 -5.20 21.00
C ILE A 94 12.11 -4.82 21.24
N LYS A 95 13.06 -5.44 20.53
CA LYS A 95 14.49 -5.10 20.64
C LYS A 95 14.75 -3.64 20.28
N TYR A 96 14.12 -3.13 19.24
CA TYR A 96 14.26 -1.73 18.83
C TYR A 96 13.74 -0.77 19.91
N LEU A 97 12.55 -1.00 20.45
CA LEU A 97 11.94 -0.18 21.49
C LEU A 97 12.73 -0.22 22.81
N ASN A 98 13.19 -1.40 23.22
CA ASN A 98 14.06 -1.55 24.39
C ASN A 98 15.36 -0.76 24.21
N ASN A 99 16.03 -0.89 23.05
CA ASN A 99 17.29 -0.19 22.80
C ASN A 99 17.14 1.34 22.70
N LYS A 100 16.03 1.84 22.14
CA LYS A 100 15.89 3.27 21.83
C LYS A 100 15.26 4.09 22.97
N VAL A 101 14.32 3.50 23.70
CA VAL A 101 13.50 4.19 24.71
C VAL A 101 13.24 3.34 25.96
N ASP A 102 14.02 2.28 26.19
CA ASP A 102 13.98 1.46 27.42
C ASP A 102 12.60 0.87 27.75
N VAL A 103 11.88 0.40 26.73
CA VAL A 103 10.68 -0.42 26.96
C VAL A 103 11.09 -1.72 27.63
N ARG A 104 10.50 -2.00 28.79
CA ARG A 104 10.81 -3.17 29.64
C ARG A 104 9.62 -4.09 29.89
N TYR A 105 8.42 -3.68 29.50
CA TYR A 105 7.19 -4.42 29.75
C TYR A 105 6.45 -4.68 28.44
N ILE A 106 5.94 -5.89 28.29
CA ILE A 106 5.14 -6.32 27.14
C ILE A 106 3.80 -6.81 27.67
N LEU A 107 2.71 -6.26 27.13
CA LEU A 107 1.36 -6.75 27.35
C LEU A 107 0.89 -7.43 26.07
N GLY A 108 0.95 -8.75 26.03
CA GLY A 108 0.44 -9.55 24.91
C GLY A 108 -1.05 -9.84 25.03
N GLU A 109 -1.70 -10.17 23.91
CA GLU A 109 -3.09 -10.64 23.87
C GLU A 109 -3.21 -12.07 24.41
N PHE A 110 -2.87 -12.24 25.69
CA PHE A 110 -2.90 -13.50 26.42
C PHE A 110 -3.77 -13.38 27.68
N GLY A 111 -4.29 -14.52 28.15
CA GLY A 111 -4.95 -14.57 29.45
C GLY A 111 -3.97 -14.37 30.60
N TYR A 112 -4.42 -13.74 31.69
CA TYR A 112 -3.60 -13.43 32.87
C TYR A 112 -2.81 -14.63 33.39
N SER A 113 -3.44 -15.81 33.49
CA SER A 113 -2.79 -17.02 34.00
C SER A 113 -1.62 -17.49 33.14
N VAL A 114 -1.71 -17.32 31.81
CA VAL A 114 -0.62 -17.65 30.88
C VAL A 114 0.54 -16.67 31.08
N SER A 115 0.23 -15.37 31.21
CA SER A 115 1.25 -14.35 31.46
C SER A 115 1.94 -14.51 32.81
N GLU A 116 1.19 -14.86 33.86
CA GLU A 116 1.75 -15.16 35.18
C GLU A 116 2.72 -16.34 35.12
N HIS A 117 2.32 -17.43 34.45
CA HIS A 117 3.18 -18.58 34.28
C HIS A 117 4.49 -18.20 33.56
N ILE A 118 4.41 -17.50 32.41
CA ILE A 118 5.57 -17.06 31.61
C ILE A 118 6.54 -16.19 32.43
N ASN A 119 6.02 -15.29 33.26
CA ASN A 119 6.85 -14.38 34.06
C ASN A 119 7.58 -15.07 35.22
N ASN A 120 7.18 -16.30 35.58
CA ASN A 120 7.75 -17.08 36.68
C ASN A 120 8.58 -18.29 36.20
N ILE A 121 8.87 -18.37 34.89
CA ILE A 121 9.84 -19.33 34.30
C ILE A 121 11.26 -18.78 34.46
#